data_AF-A0A0M4SU92-F1
#
_entry.id   AF-A0A0M4SU92-F1
#
_cell.length_a   1.000
_cell.length_b   1.000
_cell.length_c   1.000
_cell.angle_alpha   90.00
_cell.angle_beta   90.00
_cell.angle_gamma   90.00
#
_symmetry.space_group_name_H-M   'P 1'
#
loop_
_entity.id
_entity.type
_entity.pdbx_description
1 polymer ?
#
loop_
_entity_poly.entity_id
_entity_poly.type
_entity_poly.pdbx_seq_one_letter_code
_entity_poly.pdbx_strand_id
1 'polypeptide(L)' 'MTFQQLAIGSYFRLPGVSYGCVYRKASYSYCSLNKLLQPIRPTTKVIPLNAKEIAKYIAEQKEFLNQLKR' A
#
# COMPACT_ATOMS: atom_id res chain seq x y z
N MET A 1 13.14 1.87 -6.23
CA MET A 1 12.96 2.85 -5.14
C MET A 1 13.02 2.13 -3.81
N THR A 2 13.52 2.76 -2.76
CA THR A 2 13.47 2.23 -1.39
C THR A 2 12.36 2.87 -0.57
N PHE A 3 11.93 2.23 0.51
CA PHE A 3 10.89 2.75 1.40
C PHE A 3 11.25 4.13 1.96
N GLN A 4 12.53 4.36 2.25
CA GLN A 4 13.05 5.65 2.71
C GLN A 4 12.73 6.79 1.73
N GLN A 5 12.91 6.54 0.43
CA GLN A 5 12.71 7.54 -0.62
C GLN A 5 11.24 7.86 -0.91
N LEU A 6 10.30 7.04 -0.43
CA LEU A 6 8.88 7.26 -0.64
C LEU A 6 8.36 8.40 0.25
N ALA A 7 7.42 9.22 -0.22
CA ALA A 7 6.81 10.23 0.63
C ALA A 7 5.85 9.60 1.66
N ILE A 8 5.71 10.22 2.84
CA ILE A 8 4.69 9.82 3.81
C ILE A 8 3.31 10.03 3.18
N GLY A 9 2.43 9.04 3.36
CA GLY A 9 1.10 9.02 2.75
C GLY A 9 1.04 8.37 1.38
N SER A 10 2.18 8.14 0.70
CA SER A 10 2.22 7.46 -0.60
C SER A 10 1.87 5.98 -0.49
N TYR A 11 1.23 5.47 -1.54
CA TYR A 11 0.92 4.06 -1.72
C TYR A 11 2.05 3.35 -2.46
N PHE A 12 2.37 2.15 -2.02
CA PHE A 12 3.40 1.32 -2.62
C PHE A 12 3.06 -0.17 -2.47
N ARG A 13 3.73 -1.01 -3.25
CA ARG A 13 3.72 -2.47 -3.10
C ARG A 13 5.13 -2.99 -2.89
N LEU A 14 5.22 -4.15 -2.29
CA LEU A 14 6.48 -4.88 -2.16
C LEU A 14 6.69 -5.74 -3.41
N PRO A 15 7.93 -5.84 -3.94
CA PRO A 15 8.23 -6.73 -5.05
C PRO A 15 8.00 -8.18 -4.62
N GLY A 16 7.41 -8.98 -5.52
CA GLY A 16 7.10 -10.39 -5.24
C GLY A 16 5.83 -10.62 -4.41
N VAL A 17 5.11 -9.57 -4.02
CA VAL A 17 3.81 -9.69 -3.34
C VAL A 17 2.67 -9.49 -4.34
N SER A 18 1.55 -10.17 -4.10
CA SER A 18 0.33 -10.06 -4.91
C SER A 18 -0.13 -8.62 -5.10
N TYR A 19 -0.70 -8.34 -6.28
CA TYR A 19 -1.16 -6.99 -6.66
C TYR A 19 -2.22 -6.40 -5.71
N GLY A 20 -2.98 -7.24 -5.00
CA GLY A 20 -3.94 -6.80 -3.99
C GLY A 20 -3.32 -6.31 -2.67
N CYS A 21 -2.03 -6.53 -2.43
CA CYS A 21 -1.35 -6.08 -1.21
C CYS A 21 -0.76 -4.69 -1.39
N VAL A 22 -1.60 -3.68 -1.23
CA VAL A 22 -1.21 -2.27 -1.30
C VAL A 22 -0.92 -1.71 0.08
N TYR A 23 0.29 -1.22 0.26
CA TYR A 23 0.77 -0.60 1.49
C TYR A 23 0.71 0.93 1.38
N ARG A 24 0.55 1.61 2.51
CA ARG A 24 0.66 3.07 2.62
C ARG A 24 1.79 3.42 3.57
N LYS A 25 2.68 4.33 3.20
CA LYS A 25 3.74 4.79 4.11
C LYS A 25 3.13 5.67 5.20
N ALA A 26 3.28 5.24 6.46
CA ALA A 26 2.77 5.95 7.62
C ALA A 26 3.86 6.81 8.27
N SER A 27 5.11 6.31 8.30
CA SER A 27 6.27 7.01 8.88
C SER A 27 7.57 6.49 8.27
N TYR A 28 8.72 6.92 8.81
CA TYR A 28 10.04 6.53 8.31
C TYR A 28 10.38 5.04 8.51
N SER A 29 9.76 4.39 9.50
CA SER A 29 9.97 2.97 9.86
C SER A 29 8.69 2.14 9.85
N TYR A 30 7.55 2.73 9.47
CA TYR A 30 6.24 2.09 9.54
C TYR A 30 5.41 2.31 8.28
N CYS A 31 4.75 1.25 7.83
CA CYS A 31 3.74 1.28 6.78
C CYS A 31 2.43 0.67 7.27
N SER A 32 1.35 0.89 6.54
CA SER A 32 0.04 0.33 6.86
C SER A 32 -0.47 -0.53 5.71
N LEU A 33 -1.00 -1.70 6.02
CA LEU A 33 -1.72 -2.59 5.11
C LEU A 33 -3.13 -2.78 5.67
N ASN A 34 -4.18 -2.38 4.95
CA ASN A 34 -5.58 -2.54 5.41
C ASN A 34 -5.82 -2.04 6.86
N LYS A 35 -5.25 -0.88 7.22
CA LYS A 35 -5.25 -0.25 8.57
C LYS A 35 -4.35 -0.91 9.63
N LEU A 36 -3.72 -2.04 9.35
CA LEU A 36 -2.72 -2.63 10.25
C LEU A 36 -1.37 -1.96 10.03
N LEU A 37 -0.83 -1.34 11.08
CA LEU A 37 0.51 -0.77 11.06
C LEU A 37 1.54 -1.89 11.18
N GLN A 38 2.55 -1.86 10.31
CA GLN A 38 3.61 -2.86 10.23
C GLN A 38 4.97 -2.15 10.20
N PRO A 39 5.97 -2.66 10.93
CA PRO A 39 7.33 -2.17 10.81
C PRO A 39 7.91 -2.56 9.45
N ILE A 40 8.70 -1.68 8.85
CA ILE A 40 9.38 -1.93 7.56
C ILE A 40 10.78 -1.33 7.59
N ARG A 41 11.74 -2.07 7.00
CA ARG A 41 13.11 -1.60 6.90
C ARG A 41 13.20 -0.43 5.91
N PRO A 42 13.90 0.69 6.23
CA PRO A 42 14.04 1.83 5.32
C PRO A 42 14.66 1.47 3.96
N THR A 43 15.53 0.46 3.95
CA THR A 43 16.22 -0.04 2.75
C THR A 43 15.39 -1.02 1.92
N THR A 44 14.19 -1.42 2.39
CA THR A 44 13.31 -2.32 1.65
C THR A 44 12.97 -1.72 0.29
N LYS A 45 13.14 -2.52 -0.77
CA LYS A 45 12.74 -2.13 -2.12
C LYS A 45 11.22 -2.07 -2.19
N VAL A 46 10.71 -0.98 -2.73
CA VAL A 46 9.28 -0.74 -2.91
C VAL A 46 9.00 -0.31 -4.34
N ILE A 47 7.79 -0.62 -4.80
CA ILE A 47 7.27 -0.19 -6.08
C ILE A 47 6.17 0.84 -5.78
N PRO A 48 6.38 2.14 -6.03
CA PRO A 48 5.35 3.15 -5.82
C PRO A 48 4.16 2.89 -6.75
N LEU A 49 2.95 3.16 -6.28
CA LEU A 49 1.75 3.11 -7.10
C LEU A 49 1.46 4.49 -7.69
N ASN A 50 1.01 4.50 -8.94
CA ASN A 50 0.53 5.71 -9.61
C ASN A 50 -0.96 5.94 -9.30
N ALA A 51 -1.46 7.15 -9.59
CA ALA A 51 -2.85 7.52 -9.32
C ALA A 51 -3.89 6.54 -9.91
N LYS A 52 -3.65 5.99 -11.11
CA LYS A 52 -4.52 5.00 -11.75
C LYS A 52 -4.61 3.69 -10.94
N GLU A 53 -3.46 3.19 -10.49
CA GLU A 53 -3.37 1.96 -9.68
C GLU A 53 -4.02 2.17 -8.31
N ILE A 54 -3.83 3.35 -7.71
CA ILE A 54 -4.46 3.72 -6.44
C ILE A 54 -5.98 3.77 -6.60
N ALA A 55 -6.48 4.42 -7.65
CA ALA A 55 -7.91 4.50 -7.93
C ALA A 55 -8.53 3.12 -8.14
N LYS A 56 -7.84 2.24 -8.88
CA LYS A 56 -8.27 0.85 -9.09
C LYS A 56 -8.34 0.09 -7.76
N TYR A 57 -7.29 0.15 -6.94
CA TYR A 57 -7.27 -0.48 -5.62
C TYR A 57 -8.41 0.00 -4.72
N ILE A 58 -8.68 1.31 -4.69
CA ILE A 58 -9.78 1.88 -3.89
C ILE A 58 -11.14 1.39 -4.40
N ALA A 59 -11.33 1.30 -5.72
CA ALA A 59 -12.55 0.78 -6.31
C ALA A 59 -12.78 -0.70 -5.96
N GLU A 60 -11.74 -1.53 -6.09
CA GLU A 60 -11.78 -2.96 -5.72
C GLU A 60 -12.11 -3.15 -4.23
N GLN A 61 -11.49 -2.35 -3.36
CA GLN A 61 -11.80 -2.39 -1.92
C GLN A 61 -13.24 -1.99 -1.61
N LYS A 62 -13.77 -0.97 -2.30
CA LYS A 62 -15.17 -0.54 -2.13
C LYS A 62 -16.14 -1.62 -2.61
N GLU A 63 -15.85 -2.28 -3.72
CA GLU A 63 -16.67 -3.37 -4.24
C GLU A 63 -16.66 -4.58 -3.29
N PHE A 64 -15.49 -4.99 -2.80
CA PHE A 64 -15.36 -6.07 -1.83
C PHE A 64 -16.16 -5.78 -0.54
N LEU A 65 -16.05 -4.57 0.00
CA LEU A 65 -16.83 -4.16 1.18
C LEU A 65 -18.34 -4.14 0.92
N ASN A 66 -18.77 -3.83 -0.31
CA ASN A 66 -20.19 -3.88 -0.66
C ASN A 66 -20.69 -5.32 -0.78
N GLN A 67 -19.88 -6.26 -1.28
CA GLN A 67 -20.26 -7.68 -1.33
C GLN A 67 -20.41 -8.30 0.06
N LEU A 68 -19.56 -7.90 1.02
CA LEU A 68 -19.63 -8.39 2.40
C LEU A 68 -20.84 -7.87 3.20
N LYS A 69 -21.52 -6.82 2.72
CA LYS A 69 -22.71 -6.24 3.38
C LYS A 69 -24.03 -6.83 2.88
N ARG A 70 -23.97 -7.74 1.91
CA ARG A 70 -25.12 -8.33 1.23
C ARG A 70 -25.37 -9.75 1.73
#